data_AF-T0ZK71-F1
#
_entry.id   AF-T0ZK71-F1
#
_cell.length_a   1.000
_cell.length_b   1.000
_cell.length_c   1.000
_cell.angle_alpha   90.00
_cell.angle_beta   90.00
_cell.angle_gamma   90.00
#
_symmetry.space_group_name_H-M   'P 1'
#
loop_
_entity.id
_entity.type
_entity.pdbx_description
1 polymer ?
#
loop_
_entity_poly.entity_id
_entity_poly.type
_entity_poly.pdbx_seq_one_letter_code
_entity_poly.pdbx_strand_id
1 'polypeptide(L)' 'VQTDLARYFLHRRTRSSPGPAKPSPESLRGLLQAMEVPRDRALYVGDQLLDADCARAAGVRFYAVLRPRRSRRD' A
#
# COMPACT_ATOMS: atom_id res chain seq x y z
N VAL A 1 -13.16 -12.40 2.42
CA VAL A 1 -13.35 -12.49 0.96
C VAL A 1 -12.07 -13.05 0.36
N GLN A 2 -12.14 -14.24 -0.22
CA GLN A 2 -11.04 -14.79 -0.99
C GLN A 2 -11.05 -14.08 -2.34
N THR A 3 -10.14 -13.12 -2.51
CA THR A 3 -10.00 -12.42 -3.78
C THR A 3 -9.19 -13.30 -4.73
N ASP A 4 -9.48 -13.21 -6.02
CA ASP A 4 -8.73 -13.89 -7.09
C ASP A 4 -7.36 -13.24 -7.39
N LEU A 5 -6.85 -12.46 -6.43
CA LEU A 5 -5.59 -11.73 -6.58
C LEU A 5 -4.36 -12.63 -6.41
N ALA A 6 -4.54 -13.86 -5.91
CA ALA A 6 -3.45 -14.80 -5.65
C ALA A 6 -2.61 -15.11 -6.91
N ARG A 7 -3.23 -15.08 -8.09
CA ARG A 7 -2.55 -15.34 -9.36
C ARG A 7 -1.62 -14.20 -9.82
N TYR A 8 -1.81 -12.99 -9.30
CA TYR A 8 -1.05 -11.80 -9.71
C TYR A 8 0.04 -11.42 -8.72
N PHE A 9 -0.11 -11.81 -7.44
CA PHE A 9 0.78 -11.37 -6.36
C PHE A 9 1.36 -12.55 -5.59
N LEU A 10 2.67 -12.75 -5.72
CA LEU A 10 3.43 -13.73 -4.95
C LEU A 10 3.43 -13.42 -3.44
N HIS A 11 3.47 -12.12 -3.09
CA HIS A 11 3.45 -11.63 -1.72
C HIS A 11 2.19 -10.82 -1.46
N ARG A 12 1.51 -11.08 -0.34
CA ARG A 12 0.23 -10.44 0.00
C ARG A 12 0.17 -10.09 1.48
N ARG A 13 -0.19 -8.84 1.76
CA ARG A 13 -0.61 -8.37 3.08
C ARG A 13 -1.97 -7.72 2.93
N THR A 14 -2.92 -8.10 3.80
CA THR A 14 -4.27 -7.53 3.80
C THR A 14 -4.56 -6.84 5.13
N ARG A 15 -5.71 -6.17 5.26
CA ARG A 15 -6.13 -5.55 6.53
C ARG A 15 -6.22 -6.57 7.68
N SER A 16 -6.49 -7.83 7.37
CA SER A 16 -6.60 -8.91 8.36
C SER A 16 -5.28 -9.63 8.63
N SER A 17 -4.19 -9.25 7.96
CA SER A 17 -2.87 -9.82 8.24
C SER A 17 -2.38 -9.36 9.63
N PRO A 18 -1.73 -10.23 10.41
CA PRO A 18 -1.22 -9.89 11.73
C PRO A 18 -0.13 -8.80 11.67
N GLY A 19 -0.01 -8.05 12.77
CA GLY A 19 0.98 -6.99 12.94
C GLY A 19 0.46 -5.60 12.53
N PRO A 20 1.37 -4.61 12.41
CA PRO A 20 1.00 -3.22 12.20
C PRO A 20 0.24 -3.03 10.88
N ALA A 21 -0.74 -2.12 10.92
CA ALA A 21 -1.47 -1.66 9.75
C ALA A 21 -1.06 -0.23 9.40
N LYS A 22 -1.39 0.18 8.17
CA LYS A 22 -1.27 1.58 7.74
C LYS A 22 -1.99 2.50 8.77
N PRO A 23 -1.41 3.65 9.13
CA PRO A 23 -0.27 4.32 8.49
C PRO A 23 1.12 3.88 8.99
N SER A 24 1.22 2.84 9.84
CA SER A 24 2.53 2.38 10.31
C SER A 24 3.43 1.94 9.14
N PRO A 25 4.69 2.42 9.08
CA PRO A 25 5.63 2.04 8.03
C PRO A 25 6.05 0.57 8.14
N GLU A 26 5.92 -0.05 9.32
CA GLU A 26 6.31 -1.44 9.54
C GLU A 26 5.49 -2.42 8.70
N SER A 27 4.25 -2.05 8.36
CA SER A 27 3.42 -2.83 7.45
C SER A 27 4.05 -2.97 6.06
N LEU A 28 4.69 -1.90 5.55
CA LEU A 28 5.37 -1.89 4.27
C LEU A 28 6.79 -2.44 4.38
N ARG A 29 7.55 -2.07 5.41
CA ARG A 29 8.92 -2.54 5.64
C ARG A 29 8.97 -4.06 5.74
N GLY A 30 8.07 -4.67 6.50
CA GLY A 30 7.98 -6.13 6.62
C GLY A 30 7.63 -6.81 5.28
N LEU A 31 6.77 -6.20 4.46
CA LEU A 31 6.44 -6.73 3.13
C LEU A 31 7.65 -6.63 2.18
N LEU A 32 8.34 -5.50 2.15
CA LEU A 32 9.56 -5.30 1.35
C LEU A 32 10.68 -6.26 1.77
N GLN A 33 10.85 -6.49 3.06
CA GLN A 33 11.80 -7.46 3.58
C GLN A 33 11.46 -8.89 3.12
N ALA A 34 10.20 -9.31 3.22
CA ALA A 34 9.76 -10.63 2.75
C ALA A 34 9.94 -10.81 1.24
N MET A 35 9.81 -9.72 0.47
CA MET A 35 10.03 -9.70 -0.97
C MET A 35 11.51 -9.55 -1.37
N GLU A 36 12.41 -9.30 -0.42
CA GLU A 36 13.82 -8.95 -0.68
C GLU A 36 14.00 -7.74 -1.61
N VAL A 37 13.09 -6.76 -1.51
CA VAL A 37 13.10 -5.54 -2.35
C VAL A 37 13.57 -4.33 -1.54
N PRO A 38 14.63 -3.62 -1.97
CA PRO A 38 15.05 -2.41 -1.29
C PRO A 38 14.07 -1.26 -1.58
N ARG A 39 13.89 -0.37 -0.60
CA ARG A 39 12.87 0.71 -0.61
C ARG A 39 12.97 1.66 -1.81
N ASP A 40 14.18 1.90 -2.32
CA ASP A 40 14.48 2.79 -3.46
C ASP A 40 14.11 2.16 -4.82
N ARG A 41 13.91 0.84 -4.85
CA ARG A 41 13.37 0.08 -5.99
C ARG A 41 11.88 -0.21 -5.88
N ALA A 42 11.20 0.31 -4.86
CA ALA A 42 9.77 0.15 -4.67
C ALA A 42 8.99 1.42 -5.07
N LEU A 43 7.74 1.23 -5.49
CA LEU A 43 6.73 2.27 -5.65
C LEU A 43 5.47 1.83 -4.89
N TYR A 44 4.98 2.68 -4.00
CA TYR A 44 3.71 2.48 -3.31
C TYR A 44 2.61 3.20 -4.09
N VAL A 45 1.55 2.47 -4.46
CA VAL A 45 0.37 3.04 -5.14
C VAL A 45 -0.85 2.93 -4.22
N GLY A 46 -1.58 4.02 -4.01
CA GLY A 46 -2.76 4.06 -3.15
C GLY A 46 -3.69 5.23 -3.45
N ASP A 47 -4.88 5.22 -2.85
CA ASP A 47 -5.92 6.24 -3.08
C ASP A 47 -6.24 7.07 -1.83
N GLN A 48 -5.63 6.75 -0.68
CA GLN A 48 -5.93 7.39 0.59
C GLN A 48 -4.70 8.05 1.22
N LEU A 49 -4.93 9.05 2.07
CA LEU A 49 -3.84 9.73 2.80
C LEU A 49 -3.04 8.76 3.69
N LEU A 50 -3.70 7.74 4.25
CA LEU A 50 -3.01 6.71 5.05
C LEU A 50 -2.00 5.90 4.23
N ASP A 51 -2.16 5.80 2.90
CA ASP A 51 -1.18 5.15 2.02
C ASP A 51 0.04 6.05 1.86
N ALA A 52 -0.20 7.34 1.63
CA ALA A 52 0.84 8.35 1.49
C ALA A 52 1.69 8.43 2.76
N ASP A 53 1.06 8.46 3.94
CA ASP A 53 1.77 8.49 5.22
C ASP A 53 2.60 7.23 5.47
N CYS A 54 2.04 6.05 5.17
CA CYS A 54 2.75 4.79 5.29
C CYS A 54 4.00 4.75 4.38
N ALA A 55 3.83 5.11 3.10
CA ALA A 55 4.91 5.13 2.12
C ALA A 55 6.01 6.13 2.50
N ARG A 56 5.62 7.35 2.88
CA ARG A 56 6.56 8.41 3.31
C ARG A 56 7.36 7.98 4.53
N ALA A 57 6.71 7.45 5.57
CA ALA A 57 7.37 7.00 6.79
C ALA A 57 8.29 5.78 6.54
N ALA A 58 7.99 4.97 5.52
CA ALA A 58 8.83 3.84 5.11
C ALA A 58 9.97 4.24 4.15
N GLY A 59 10.01 5.49 3.68
CA GLY A 59 11.02 5.97 2.72
C GLY A 59 10.84 5.41 1.31
N VAL A 60 9.59 5.19 0.89
CA VAL A 60 9.22 4.64 -0.43
C VAL A 60 8.48 5.71 -1.23
N ARG A 61 8.75 5.80 -2.55
CA ARG A 61 8.03 6.70 -3.46
C ARG A 61 6.54 6.38 -3.46
N PHE A 62 5.67 7.40 -3.44
CA PHE A 62 4.22 7.22 -3.42
C PHE A 62 3.55 7.87 -4.63
N TYR A 63 2.73 7.10 -5.36
CA TYR A 63 1.85 7.60 -6.44
C TYR A 63 0.38 7.46 -6.03
N ALA A 64 -0.34 8.57 -6.08
CA ALA A 64 -1.77 8.60 -5.78
C ALA A 64 -2.60 8.26 -7.02
N VAL A 65 -3.59 7.37 -6.87
CA VAL A 65 -4.62 7.13 -7.88
C VAL A 65 -5.94 7.70 -7.36
N LEU A 66 -6.24 8.93 -7.78
CA LEU A 66 -7.40 9.66 -7.29
C LEU A 66 -8.62 9.40 -8.18
N ARG A 67 -9.77 9.18 -7.55
CA ARG A 67 -11.04 9.15 -8.29
C ARG A 67 -11.41 10.56 -8.74
N PRO A 68 -12.04 10.71 -9.92
CA PRO A 68 -12.63 11.99 -10.32
C PRO A 68 -13.57 12.50 -9.22
N ARG A 69 -13.49 13.80 -8.90
CA ARG A 69 -14.49 14.43 -8.04
C ARG A 69 -15.83 14.33 -8.76
N ARG A 70 -16.80 13.63 -8.17
CA ARG A 70 -18.20 13.76 -8.61
C ARG A 70 -18.59 15.21 -8.36
N SER A 71 -18.94 15.96 -9.40
CA SER A 71 -19.64 17.22 -9.23
C SER A 71 -20.89 16.95 -8.41
N ARG A 72 -21.15 17.75 -7.39
CA ARG A 72 -22.47 17.77 -6.76
C ARG A 72 -23.43 18.19 -7.87
N ARG A 73 -24.45 17.37 -8.15
CA ARG A 73 -25.61 17.89 -8.88
C ARG A 73 -26.31 18.81 -7.89
N ASP A 74 -26.34 20.10 -8.24
CA ASP A 74 -27.27 21.06 -7.64
C ASP A 74 -28.72 20.66 -7.96
#